data_AF-A0A226D9H2-F1
#
_entry.id   AF-A0A226D9H2-F1
#
_cell.length_a   1.000
_cell.length_b   1.000
_cell.length_c   1.000
_cell.angle_alpha   90.00
_cell.angle_beta   90.00
_cell.angle_gamma   90.00
#
_symmetry.space_group_name_H-M   'P 1'
#
loop_
_entity.id
_entity.type
_entity.pdbx_description
1 polymer ?
#
loop_
_entity_poly.entity_id
_entity_poly.type
_entity_poly.pdbx_seq_one_letter_code
_entity_poly.pdbx_strand_id
1 'polypeptide(L)'
;MPTIFDYLPIIRAQLFIKSLFVCNFVTWSRTKERFVPIFWNNVKHTLPLVINSIKSTLSDIANGESGRFGLCLGLFTQITPTILQTLLVVTWPCAMPHFLRSTFPDCAAKGSEFLWDFGMSEDHKWAVTILDIFAAAYGTNLACVAASFVFHCGVTCVADHLKRTRYSLNFQSIMAYKQAQILTTAVNNINQVGILPILITDLTWVGITCFYAVAAHNSKLSVPALMIAVVLAVDCTFATSFVIYKAGADLYQLSRDVMQGWRGREAMLRNRYLRRMKASCNVLKIRIGNSGNFVEKTTPLIIFQFSMEQVASLLLISVKNT
;
A
#
# COMPACT_ATOMS: atom_id res chain seq x y z
N MET A 1 -26.80 -14.03 -10.53
CA MET A 1 -25.36 -13.87 -10.81
C MET A 1 -25.00 -12.45 -10.48
N PRO A 2 -24.01 -12.21 -9.60
CA PRO A 2 -23.61 -10.85 -9.29
C PRO A 2 -23.02 -10.19 -10.54
N THR A 3 -23.51 -8.99 -10.84
CA THR A 3 -23.04 -8.14 -11.93
C THR A 3 -21.79 -7.36 -11.49
N ILE A 4 -21.11 -6.68 -12.42
CA ILE A 4 -19.97 -5.81 -12.08
C ILE A 4 -20.36 -4.73 -11.06
N PHE A 5 -21.65 -4.37 -10.99
CA PHE A 5 -22.21 -3.45 -10.02
C PHE A 5 -22.27 -4.01 -8.60
N ASP A 6 -22.18 -5.32 -8.39
CA ASP A 6 -22.09 -5.89 -7.03
C ASP A 6 -20.71 -5.70 -6.39
N TYR A 7 -19.73 -5.19 -7.17
CA TYR A 7 -18.45 -4.70 -6.66
C TYR A 7 -18.47 -3.17 -6.37
N LEU A 8 -19.61 -2.47 -6.54
CA LEU A 8 -19.80 -1.10 -6.03
C LEU A 8 -19.44 -0.94 -4.55
N PRO A 9 -19.63 -1.92 -3.64
CA PRO A 9 -19.21 -1.79 -2.26
C PRO A 9 -17.69 -1.62 -2.10
N ILE A 10 -16.88 -2.17 -3.01
CA ILE A 10 -15.42 -2.06 -3.00
C ILE A 10 -14.97 -0.74 -3.65
N ILE A 11 -15.67 -0.29 -4.70
CA ILE A 11 -15.50 1.08 -5.24
C ILE A 11 -15.95 2.11 -4.19
N ARG A 12 -17.00 1.81 -3.44
CA ARG A 12 -17.44 2.56 -2.26
C ARG A 12 -16.44 2.45 -1.12
N ALA A 13 -15.73 1.33 -0.95
CA ALA A 13 -14.63 1.22 0.00
C ALA A 13 -13.43 2.08 -0.43
N GLN A 14 -13.11 2.15 -1.73
CA GLN A 14 -12.12 3.09 -2.27
C GLN A 14 -12.57 4.55 -2.10
N LEU A 15 -13.85 4.86 -2.31
CA LEU A 15 -14.43 6.19 -2.05
C LEU A 15 -14.56 6.49 -0.54
N PHE A 16 -14.75 5.47 0.29
CA PHE A 16 -14.83 5.56 1.74
C PHE A 16 -13.45 5.72 2.35
N ILE A 17 -12.42 5.08 1.80
CA ILE A 17 -11.00 5.35 2.07
C ILE A 17 -10.69 6.77 1.61
N LYS A 18 -11.14 7.19 0.41
CA LYS A 18 -11.10 8.61 0.00
C LYS A 18 -11.84 9.53 0.99
N SER A 19 -12.93 9.12 1.62
CA SER A 19 -13.73 9.94 2.55
C SER A 19 -13.20 9.92 3.99
N LEU A 20 -12.59 8.81 4.42
CA LEU A 20 -11.82 8.66 5.65
C LEU A 20 -10.55 9.50 5.56
N PHE A 21 -9.97 9.59 4.36
CA PHE A 21 -8.64 10.16 4.19
C PHE A 21 -8.58 11.53 3.48
N VAL A 22 -9.63 11.99 2.82
CA VAL A 22 -9.75 13.40 2.42
C VAL A 22 -10.52 14.10 3.53
N CYS A 23 -9.81 14.45 4.60
CA CYS A 23 -10.13 15.51 5.58
C CYS A 23 -11.61 15.92 5.76
N ASN A 24 -12.55 15.00 5.90
CA ASN A 24 -13.86 15.32 6.49
C ASN A 24 -13.72 15.42 8.01
N PHE A 25 -12.70 16.14 8.49
CA PHE A 25 -12.61 16.51 9.90
C PHE A 25 -13.80 17.37 10.31
N VAL A 26 -14.38 18.08 9.33
CA VAL A 26 -15.51 18.97 9.52
C VAL A 26 -16.56 18.69 8.44
N THR A 27 -17.74 18.27 8.88
CA THR A 27 -18.92 18.17 8.01
C THR A 27 -19.86 19.32 8.33
N TRP A 28 -20.48 19.88 7.31
CA TRP A 28 -21.54 20.86 7.48
C TRP A 28 -22.76 20.17 8.10
N SER A 29 -23.06 20.47 9.37
CA SER A 29 -24.28 19.99 10.00
C SER A 29 -25.42 20.93 9.68
N ARG A 30 -26.37 20.49 8.85
CA ARG A 30 -27.62 21.23 8.58
C ARG A 30 -28.36 21.61 9.85
N THR A 31 -28.36 20.75 10.86
CA THR A 31 -29.09 20.97 12.12
C THR A 31 -28.45 22.02 13.01
N LYS A 32 -27.13 22.22 12.89
CA LYS A 32 -26.38 23.20 13.70
C LYS A 32 -25.92 24.42 12.90
N GLU A 33 -26.24 24.46 11.60
CA GLU A 33 -25.79 25.47 10.62
C GLU A 33 -24.31 25.85 10.75
N ARG A 34 -23.47 24.86 11.09
CA ARG A 34 -22.03 25.05 11.25
C ARG A 34 -21.27 23.80 10.89
N PHE A 35 -20.00 23.99 10.56
CA PHE A 35 -19.05 22.89 10.44
C PHE A 35 -18.81 22.27 11.83
N VAL A 36 -19.08 20.97 11.96
CA VAL A 36 -18.93 20.23 13.22
C VAL A 36 -17.78 19.24 13.09
N PRO A 37 -16.85 19.21 14.07
CA PRO A 37 -15.79 18.21 14.06
C PRO A 37 -16.39 16.80 14.19
N ILE A 38 -16.15 15.92 13.21
CA ILE A 38 -16.67 14.54 13.21
C ILE A 38 -15.87 13.63 14.15
N PHE A 39 -14.66 14.05 14.51
CA PHE A 39 -13.61 13.22 15.09
C PHE A 39 -14.07 12.37 16.29
N TRP A 40 -14.70 12.96 17.30
CA TRP A 40 -14.99 12.26 18.56
C TRP A 40 -16.08 11.19 18.47
N ASN A 41 -17.15 11.41 17.69
CA ASN A 41 -18.19 10.40 17.52
C ASN A 41 -17.68 9.22 16.68
N ASN A 42 -16.83 9.47 15.69
CA ASN A 42 -16.23 8.39 14.91
C ASN A 42 -15.22 7.58 15.72
N VAL A 43 -14.38 8.21 16.57
CA VAL A 43 -13.39 7.48 17.38
C VAL A 43 -14.06 6.43 18.29
N LYS A 44 -15.17 6.77 18.95
CA LYS A 44 -15.90 5.84 19.83
C LYS A 44 -16.41 4.59 19.10
N HIS A 45 -16.77 4.71 17.82
CA HIS A 45 -17.21 3.59 16.99
C HIS A 45 -16.06 2.88 16.26
N THR A 46 -14.97 3.57 15.96
CA THR A 46 -13.85 3.05 15.18
C THR A 46 -12.91 2.20 16.03
N LEU A 47 -12.67 2.58 17.29
CA LEU A 47 -11.74 1.84 18.16
C LEU A 47 -12.15 0.37 18.40
N PRO A 48 -13.43 0.04 18.70
CA PRO A 48 -13.87 -1.36 18.83
C PRO A 48 -13.74 -2.15 17.52
N LEU A 49 -13.96 -1.50 16.37
CA LEU A 49 -13.79 -2.12 15.04
C LEU A 49 -12.33 -2.49 14.78
N VAL A 50 -11.38 -1.62 15.16
CA VAL A 50 -9.94 -1.92 15.04
C VAL A 50 -9.56 -3.11 15.91
N ILE A 51 -9.97 -3.12 17.19
CA ILE A 51 -9.66 -4.22 18.13
C ILE A 51 -10.25 -5.55 17.64
N ASN A 52 -11.50 -5.55 17.17
CA ASN A 52 -12.13 -6.75 16.62
C ASN A 52 -11.50 -7.21 15.30
N SER A 53 -11.01 -6.27 14.49
CA SER A 53 -10.27 -6.58 13.26
C SER A 53 -8.95 -7.27 13.56
N ILE A 54 -8.19 -6.80 14.57
CA ILE A 54 -6.93 -7.43 15.00
C ILE A 54 -7.17 -8.88 15.43
N LYS A 55 -8.21 -9.14 16.25
CA LYS A 55 -8.54 -10.51 16.69
C LYS A 55 -8.89 -11.42 15.51
N SER A 56 -9.71 -10.94 14.58
CA SER A 56 -10.09 -11.69 13.38
C SER A 56 -8.89 -11.98 12.48
N THR A 57 -7.94 -11.05 12.42
CA THR A 57 -6.77 -11.16 11.55
C THR A 57 -5.88 -12.35 11.92
N LEU A 58 -5.70 -12.63 13.21
CA LEU A 58 -4.90 -13.79 13.65
C LEU A 58 -5.53 -15.11 13.20
N SER A 59 -6.86 -15.21 13.28
CA SER A 59 -7.61 -16.36 12.75
C SER A 59 -7.50 -16.47 11.23
N ASP A 60 -7.58 -15.34 10.52
CA ASP A 60 -7.52 -15.32 9.06
C ASP A 60 -6.14 -15.71 8.53
N ILE A 61 -5.06 -15.32 9.21
CA ILE A 61 -3.70 -15.78 8.91
C ILE A 61 -3.60 -17.29 9.06
N ALA A 62 -4.17 -17.87 10.13
CA ALA A 62 -4.17 -19.31 10.34
C ALA A 62 -4.93 -20.06 9.24
N ASN A 63 -5.95 -19.43 8.65
CA ASN A 63 -6.73 -19.96 7.53
C ASN A 63 -6.12 -19.65 6.14
N GLY A 64 -4.99 -18.92 6.08
CA GLY A 64 -4.37 -18.50 4.83
C GLY A 64 -5.10 -17.38 4.08
N GLU A 65 -6.05 -16.69 4.72
CA GLU A 65 -6.75 -15.53 4.16
C GLU A 65 -5.93 -14.25 4.38
N SER A 66 -5.03 -13.94 3.44
CA SER A 66 -4.12 -12.80 3.56
C SER A 66 -4.77 -11.42 3.39
N GLY A 67 -6.01 -11.35 2.90
CA GLY A 67 -6.67 -10.07 2.57
C GLY A 67 -6.93 -9.18 3.78
N ARG A 68 -7.50 -9.74 4.86
CA ARG A 68 -7.75 -8.98 6.10
C ARG A 68 -6.46 -8.59 6.81
N PHE A 69 -5.46 -9.46 6.75
CA PHE A 69 -4.12 -9.17 7.25
C PHE A 69 -3.47 -7.98 6.55
N GLY A 70 -3.51 -7.95 5.21
CA GLY A 70 -3.01 -6.80 4.44
C GLY A 70 -3.71 -5.49 4.80
N LEU A 71 -5.02 -5.55 5.04
CA LEU A 71 -5.81 -4.38 5.45
C LEU A 71 -5.44 -3.90 6.87
N CYS A 72 -5.33 -4.81 7.82
CA CYS A 72 -4.96 -4.45 9.20
C CYS A 72 -3.52 -3.93 9.28
N LEU A 73 -2.60 -4.54 8.51
CA LEU A 73 -1.25 -4.02 8.34
C LEU A 73 -1.34 -2.60 7.79
N GLY A 74 -2.01 -2.38 6.65
CA GLY A 74 -2.18 -1.05 6.06
C GLY A 74 -2.72 0.03 7.02
N LEU A 75 -3.69 -0.32 7.87
CA LEU A 75 -4.20 0.60 8.89
C LEU A 75 -3.16 0.90 9.98
N PHE A 76 -2.45 -0.13 10.45
CA PHE A 76 -1.39 0.03 11.44
C PHE A 76 -0.24 0.87 10.90
N THR A 77 0.23 0.58 9.68
CA THR A 77 1.29 1.31 8.97
C THR A 77 0.93 2.76 8.71
N GLN A 78 -0.35 3.10 8.68
CA GLN A 78 -0.77 4.48 8.51
C GLN A 78 -0.83 5.25 9.84
N ILE A 79 -1.40 4.63 10.87
CA ILE A 79 -1.63 5.29 12.16
C ILE A 79 -0.31 5.45 12.93
N THR A 80 0.50 4.40 12.99
CA THR A 80 1.70 4.37 13.84
C THR A 80 2.74 5.41 13.42
N PRO A 81 3.19 5.48 12.16
CA PRO A 81 4.13 6.51 11.72
C PRO A 81 3.59 7.93 11.90
N THR A 82 2.28 8.15 11.68
CA THR A 82 1.67 9.47 11.85
C THR A 82 1.76 9.94 13.30
N ILE A 83 1.46 9.05 14.27
CA ILE A 83 1.58 9.36 15.70
C ILE A 83 3.05 9.60 16.08
N LEU A 84 3.95 8.71 15.65
CA LEU A 84 5.38 8.83 15.96
C LEU A 84 5.98 10.11 15.38
N GLN A 85 5.58 10.50 14.17
CA GLN A 85 6.03 11.71 13.52
C GLN A 85 5.47 12.96 14.20
N THR A 86 4.21 12.93 14.64
CA THR A 86 3.65 14.00 15.47
C THR A 86 4.42 14.16 16.79
N LEU A 87 4.76 13.05 17.44
CA LEU A 87 5.59 13.07 18.66
C LEU A 87 7.00 13.61 18.37
N LEU A 88 7.61 13.22 17.24
CA LEU A 88 8.92 13.71 16.82
C LEU A 88 8.89 15.22 16.61
N VAL A 89 7.84 15.78 16.01
CA VAL A 89 7.73 17.24 15.79
C VAL A 89 7.60 18.00 17.10
N VAL A 90 6.80 17.49 18.03
CA VAL A 90 6.59 18.12 19.33
C VAL A 90 7.88 18.10 20.16
N THR A 91 8.70 17.07 20.02
CA THR A 91 9.94 16.92 20.80
C THR A 91 11.16 17.53 20.13
N TRP A 92 11.24 17.51 18.80
CA TRP A 92 12.37 17.94 17.98
C TRP A 92 11.87 18.59 16.67
N PRO A 93 11.36 19.82 16.70
CA PRO A 93 10.75 20.48 15.53
C PRO A 93 11.76 20.70 14.38
N CYS A 94 13.05 20.67 14.68
CA CYS A 94 14.14 20.83 13.73
C CYS A 94 14.70 19.52 13.17
N ALA A 95 14.20 18.36 13.62
CA ALA A 95 14.62 17.08 13.07
C ALA A 95 13.93 16.81 11.72
N MET A 96 14.65 16.20 10.77
CA MET A 96 14.03 15.58 9.58
C MET A 96 12.93 14.60 10.01
N PRO A 97 11.81 14.47 9.27
CA PRO A 97 11.60 14.76 7.84
C PRO A 97 10.90 16.09 7.50
N HIS A 98 10.92 17.09 8.39
CA HIS A 98 10.17 18.35 8.21
C HIS A 98 10.91 19.34 7.30
N PHE A 99 10.70 19.21 5.98
CA PHE A 99 11.40 20.02 4.98
C PHE A 99 11.16 21.52 5.17
N LEU A 100 9.92 21.98 5.35
CA LEU A 100 9.65 23.42 5.48
C LEU A 100 10.14 23.97 6.81
N ARG A 101 10.02 23.22 7.91
CA ARG A 101 10.46 23.68 9.23
C ARG A 101 11.99 23.72 9.35
N SER A 102 12.68 22.79 8.69
CA SER A 102 14.13 22.73 8.67
C SER A 102 14.80 23.93 8.00
N THR A 103 14.07 24.69 7.15
CA THR A 103 14.61 25.90 6.50
C THR A 103 14.57 27.16 7.36
N PHE A 104 14.06 27.09 8.61
CA PHE A 104 13.93 28.25 9.48
C PHE A 104 15.18 28.53 10.34
N PRO A 105 15.42 29.81 10.72
CA PRO A 105 16.65 30.26 11.40
C PRO A 105 16.98 29.55 12.70
N ASP A 106 15.94 29.20 13.45
CA ASP A 106 16.02 28.54 14.75
C ASP A 106 16.42 27.06 14.67
N CYS A 107 16.38 26.46 13.48
CA CYS A 107 16.80 25.09 13.25
C CYS A 107 18.23 24.94 12.71
N ALA A 108 18.92 26.04 12.39
CA ALA A 108 20.32 25.95 11.96
C ALA A 108 21.23 25.56 13.11
N ALA A 109 21.88 24.40 12.97
CA ALA A 109 22.65 23.78 14.03
C ALA A 109 23.93 24.53 14.44
N LYS A 110 24.33 25.60 13.74
CA LYS A 110 25.38 26.57 14.12
C LYS A 110 25.41 27.68 13.05
N GLY A 111 25.33 28.94 13.47
CA GLY A 111 25.13 30.10 12.60
C GLY A 111 26.16 30.24 11.48
N SER A 112 25.70 30.09 10.23
CA SER A 112 26.14 30.80 9.01
C SER A 112 25.62 30.15 7.72
N GLU A 113 24.99 28.97 7.79
CA GLU A 113 24.51 28.29 6.59
C GLU A 113 23.05 28.66 6.23
N PHE A 114 22.90 29.08 4.98
CA PHE A 114 21.70 29.40 4.21
C PHE A 114 20.37 29.43 4.99
N LEU A 115 19.99 30.63 5.46
CA LEU A 115 18.74 30.84 6.18
C LEU A 115 17.94 31.98 5.56
N TRP A 116 16.73 31.62 5.13
CA TRP A 116 15.72 32.61 4.77
C TRP A 116 15.09 33.11 6.06
N ASP A 117 15.65 34.18 6.64
CA ASP A 117 14.96 34.90 7.70
C ASP A 117 13.84 35.73 7.08
N PHE A 118 12.67 35.12 6.91
CA PHE A 118 11.48 35.80 6.40
C PHE A 118 10.86 36.77 7.42
N GLY A 119 11.46 36.97 8.60
CA GLY A 119 10.90 37.83 9.65
C GLY A 119 9.53 37.33 10.14
N MET A 120 9.28 36.03 10.08
CA MET A 120 7.97 35.44 10.40
C MET A 120 7.70 35.43 11.91
N SER A 121 6.48 35.78 12.30
CA SER A 121 6.01 35.67 13.67
C SER A 121 5.96 34.20 14.13
N GLU A 122 6.04 33.97 15.46
CA GLU A 122 5.95 32.63 16.06
C GLU A 122 4.69 31.86 15.62
N ASP A 123 3.57 32.54 15.43
CA ASP A 123 2.32 31.92 14.96
C ASP A 123 2.47 31.31 13.56
N HIS A 124 3.21 31.97 12.67
CA HIS A 124 3.47 31.45 11.33
C HIS A 124 4.38 30.22 11.36
N LYS A 125 5.37 30.19 12.26
CA LYS A 125 6.24 29.01 12.44
C LYS A 125 5.43 27.78 12.85
N TRP A 126 4.47 27.95 13.77
CA TRP A 126 3.56 26.87 14.16
C TRP A 126 2.63 26.45 13.04
N ALA A 127 2.08 27.40 12.27
CA ALA A 127 1.26 27.08 11.11
C ALA A 127 2.04 26.24 10.07
N VAL A 128 3.28 26.61 9.78
CA VAL A 128 4.16 25.85 8.87
C VAL A 128 4.49 24.48 9.46
N THR A 129 4.74 24.39 10.76
CA THR A 129 5.00 23.11 11.45
C THR A 129 3.80 22.16 11.33
N ILE A 130 2.58 22.66 11.52
CA ILE A 130 1.35 21.87 11.36
C ILE A 130 1.17 21.44 9.89
N LEU A 131 1.45 22.34 8.95
CA LEU A 131 1.41 22.01 7.53
C LEU A 131 2.44 20.94 7.16
N ASP A 132 3.63 20.98 7.74
CA ASP A 132 4.69 19.98 7.57
C ASP A 132 4.32 18.64 8.20
N ILE A 133 3.70 18.63 9.38
CA ILE A 133 3.13 17.41 9.96
C ILE A 133 2.11 16.82 8.98
N PHE A 134 1.20 17.64 8.46
CA PHE A 134 0.20 17.18 7.53
C PHE A 134 0.85 16.66 6.23
N ALA A 135 1.74 17.42 5.60
CA ALA A 135 2.38 17.02 4.35
C ALA A 135 3.25 15.77 4.52
N ALA A 136 4.11 15.75 5.54
CA ALA A 136 5.08 14.69 5.74
C ALA A 136 4.45 13.43 6.36
N ALA A 137 3.65 13.58 7.43
CA ALA A 137 3.05 12.44 8.11
C ALA A 137 1.86 11.88 7.33
N TYR A 138 1.04 12.76 6.77
CA TYR A 138 -0.13 12.31 6.03
C TYR A 138 0.21 11.97 4.59
N GLY A 139 0.85 12.90 3.86
CA GLY A 139 1.15 12.71 2.44
C GLY A 139 2.00 11.48 2.18
N THR A 140 3.16 11.38 2.85
CA THR A 140 4.12 10.29 2.61
C THR A 140 3.57 8.94 3.04
N ASN A 141 3.03 8.82 4.26
CA ASN A 141 2.57 7.54 4.78
C ASN A 141 1.26 7.09 4.10
N LEU A 142 0.30 8.00 3.90
CA LEU A 142 -0.94 7.66 3.21
C LEU A 142 -0.69 7.26 1.76
N ALA A 143 0.19 7.97 1.04
CA ALA A 143 0.44 7.64 -0.36
C ALA A 143 0.99 6.22 -0.53
N CYS A 144 1.96 5.83 0.31
CA CYS A 144 2.56 4.50 0.29
C CYS A 144 1.52 3.40 0.56
N VAL A 145 0.69 3.59 1.58
CA VAL A 145 -0.35 2.62 1.97
C VAL A 145 -1.48 2.59 0.95
N ALA A 146 -2.00 3.74 0.54
CA ALA A 146 -3.16 3.85 -0.35
C ALA A 146 -2.86 3.25 -1.72
N ALA A 147 -1.70 3.53 -2.30
CA ALA A 147 -1.33 2.98 -3.60
C ALA A 147 -1.16 1.45 -3.53
N SER A 148 -0.50 0.95 -2.49
CA SER A 148 -0.34 -0.49 -2.23
C SER A 148 -1.68 -1.19 -2.02
N PHE A 149 -2.57 -0.56 -1.26
CA PHE A 149 -3.89 -1.09 -0.94
C PHE A 149 -4.82 -1.12 -2.15
N VAL A 150 -4.86 -0.04 -2.93
CA VAL A 150 -5.64 0.02 -4.18
C VAL A 150 -5.23 -1.08 -5.14
N PHE A 151 -3.92 -1.31 -5.30
CA PHE A 151 -3.42 -2.41 -6.10
C PHE A 151 -3.86 -3.77 -5.54
N HIS A 152 -3.63 -4.00 -4.24
CA HIS A 152 -3.95 -5.26 -3.58
C HIS A 152 -5.44 -5.60 -3.69
N CYS A 153 -6.33 -4.64 -3.43
CA CYS A 153 -7.77 -4.79 -3.57
C CYS A 153 -8.17 -5.09 -5.02
N GLY A 154 -7.57 -4.42 -5.99
CA GLY A 154 -7.82 -4.68 -7.41
C GLY A 154 -7.50 -6.14 -7.78
N VAL A 155 -6.32 -6.62 -7.37
CA VAL A 155 -5.88 -7.99 -7.68
C VAL A 155 -6.67 -9.05 -6.93
N THR A 156 -6.93 -8.85 -5.64
CA THR A 156 -7.72 -9.79 -4.83
C THR A 156 -9.17 -9.88 -5.27
N CYS A 157 -9.76 -8.78 -5.76
CA CYS A 157 -11.09 -8.78 -6.38
C CYS A 157 -11.15 -9.70 -7.60
N VAL A 158 -10.16 -9.58 -8.51
CA VAL A 158 -10.05 -10.48 -9.68
C VAL A 158 -9.87 -11.93 -9.22
N ALA A 159 -9.01 -12.16 -8.22
CA ALA A 159 -8.74 -13.50 -7.72
C ALA A 159 -9.99 -14.14 -7.10
N ASP A 160 -10.77 -13.40 -6.31
CA ASP A 160 -12.02 -13.89 -5.71
C ASP A 160 -13.06 -14.22 -6.78
N HIS A 161 -13.21 -13.34 -7.78
CA HIS A 161 -14.08 -13.61 -8.92
C HIS A 161 -13.68 -14.91 -9.63
N LEU A 162 -12.38 -15.12 -9.82
CA LEU A 162 -11.83 -16.32 -10.45
C LEU A 162 -12.02 -17.57 -9.60
N LYS A 163 -11.85 -17.51 -8.27
CA LYS A 163 -12.08 -18.65 -7.35
C LYS A 163 -13.48 -19.23 -7.52
N ARG A 164 -14.50 -18.37 -7.69
CA ARG A 164 -15.90 -18.80 -7.92
C ARG A 164 -16.08 -19.58 -9.23
N THR A 165 -15.22 -19.34 -10.23
CA THR A 165 -15.26 -20.05 -11.52
C THR A 165 -14.50 -21.38 -11.53
N ARG A 166 -13.72 -21.68 -10.47
CA ARG A 166 -12.80 -22.82 -10.44
C ARG A 166 -13.51 -24.18 -10.54
N TYR A 167 -14.67 -24.32 -9.89
CA TYR A 167 -15.30 -25.63 -9.74
C TYR A 167 -16.27 -26.00 -10.86
N SER A 168 -16.89 -25.02 -11.54
CA SER A 168 -17.86 -25.26 -12.61
C SER A 168 -17.22 -25.15 -14.00
N LEU A 169 -17.52 -26.11 -14.89
CA LEU A 169 -17.15 -26.04 -16.31
C LEU A 169 -18.43 -25.91 -17.15
N ASN A 170 -18.99 -24.70 -17.16
CA ASN A 170 -20.16 -24.34 -17.95
C ASN A 170 -19.82 -23.15 -18.84
N PHE A 171 -20.63 -22.88 -19.87
CA PHE A 171 -20.48 -21.68 -20.70
C PHE A 171 -20.35 -20.39 -19.84
N GLN A 172 -21.14 -20.33 -18.77
CA GLN A 172 -21.13 -19.27 -17.77
C GLN A 172 -19.78 -19.09 -17.06
N SER A 173 -19.06 -20.17 -16.72
CA SER A 173 -17.77 -20.04 -16.03
C SER A 173 -16.67 -19.56 -16.97
N ILE A 174 -16.71 -19.96 -18.25
CA ILE A 174 -15.82 -19.41 -19.28
C ILE A 174 -16.12 -17.92 -19.50
N MET A 175 -17.39 -17.51 -19.50
CA MET A 175 -17.75 -16.10 -19.63
C MET A 175 -17.30 -15.27 -18.43
N ALA A 176 -17.44 -15.79 -17.21
CA ALA A 176 -16.92 -15.15 -16.00
C ALA A 176 -15.38 -15.05 -16.03
N TYR A 177 -14.67 -16.07 -16.55
CA TYR A 177 -13.22 -15.97 -16.76
C TYR A 177 -12.86 -14.85 -17.75
N LYS A 178 -13.63 -14.69 -18.84
CA LYS A 178 -13.44 -13.55 -19.76
C LYS A 178 -13.67 -12.20 -19.08
N GLN A 179 -14.65 -12.10 -18.18
CA GLN A 179 -14.84 -10.90 -17.36
C GLN A 179 -13.62 -10.65 -16.47
N ALA A 180 -13.05 -11.69 -15.86
CA ALA A 180 -11.79 -11.59 -15.11
C ALA A 180 -10.62 -11.14 -15.99
N GLN A 181 -10.53 -11.58 -17.25
CA GLN A 181 -9.51 -11.12 -18.21
C GLN A 181 -9.64 -9.62 -18.52
N ILE A 182 -10.88 -9.14 -18.73
CA ILE A 182 -11.14 -7.72 -18.98
C ILE A 182 -10.75 -6.91 -17.74
N LEU A 183 -11.15 -7.36 -16.54
CA LEU A 183 -10.81 -6.68 -15.29
C LEU A 183 -9.29 -6.66 -15.06
N THR A 184 -8.60 -7.78 -15.32
CA THR A 184 -7.13 -7.85 -15.25
C THR A 184 -6.48 -6.88 -16.23
N THR A 185 -7.04 -6.74 -17.43
CA THR A 185 -6.54 -5.79 -18.44
C THR A 185 -6.73 -4.35 -17.97
N ALA A 186 -7.87 -4.03 -17.33
CA ALA A 186 -8.10 -2.71 -16.74
C ALA A 186 -7.11 -2.43 -15.59
N VAL A 187 -6.90 -3.40 -14.69
CA VAL A 187 -5.91 -3.30 -13.61
C VAL A 187 -4.51 -3.10 -14.18
N ASN A 188 -4.13 -3.85 -15.22
CA ASN A 188 -2.85 -3.66 -15.89
C ASN A 188 -2.75 -2.29 -16.54
N ASN A 189 -3.76 -1.81 -17.28
CA ASN A 189 -3.70 -0.49 -17.92
C ASN A 189 -3.53 0.65 -16.90
N ILE A 190 -4.18 0.57 -15.74
CA ILE A 190 -4.03 1.57 -14.66
C ILE A 190 -2.61 1.53 -14.08
N ASN A 191 -2.04 0.34 -13.89
CA ASN A 191 -0.77 0.17 -13.21
C ASN A 191 0.46 0.25 -14.14
N GLN A 192 0.30 -0.09 -15.42
CA GLN A 192 1.37 -0.24 -16.41
C GLN A 192 1.92 1.12 -16.86
N VAL A 193 1.11 2.18 -16.86
CA VAL A 193 1.46 3.49 -17.43
C VAL A 193 2.41 4.30 -16.55
N GLY A 194 2.79 3.81 -15.36
CA GLY A 194 3.91 4.38 -14.60
C GLY A 194 3.78 4.22 -13.09
N ILE A 195 2.55 4.11 -12.58
CA ILE A 195 2.31 4.03 -11.13
C ILE A 195 3.02 2.82 -10.53
N LEU A 196 2.93 1.65 -11.18
CA LEU A 196 3.55 0.45 -10.62
C LEU A 196 5.09 0.57 -10.61
N PRO A 197 5.82 0.80 -11.72
CA PRO A 197 7.27 0.96 -11.67
C PRO A 197 7.74 2.01 -10.68
N ILE A 198 7.11 3.18 -10.63
CA ILE A 198 7.43 4.26 -9.68
C ILE A 198 7.23 3.77 -8.25
N LEU A 199 6.10 3.11 -7.97
CA LEU A 199 5.81 2.55 -6.65
C LEU A 199 6.83 1.47 -6.26
N ILE A 200 7.24 0.61 -7.20
CA ILE A 200 8.29 -0.40 -6.95
C ILE A 200 9.60 0.29 -6.60
N THR A 201 10.05 1.24 -7.42
CA THR A 201 11.35 1.91 -7.21
C THR A 201 11.36 2.73 -5.94
N ASP A 202 10.31 3.51 -5.69
CA ASP A 202 10.24 4.45 -4.57
C ASP A 202 10.12 3.69 -3.25
N LEU A 203 9.24 2.69 -3.16
CA LEU A 203 9.11 1.90 -1.93
C LEU A 203 10.35 1.04 -1.66
N THR A 204 11.00 0.53 -2.70
CA THR A 204 12.27 -0.20 -2.55
C THR A 204 13.36 0.74 -2.04
N TRP A 205 13.46 1.96 -2.59
CA TRP A 205 14.44 2.95 -2.18
C TRP A 205 14.21 3.44 -0.75
N VAL A 206 12.96 3.71 -0.37
CA VAL A 206 12.58 4.05 1.01
C VAL A 206 12.93 2.88 1.95
N GLY A 207 12.61 1.64 1.56
CA GLY A 207 12.99 0.45 2.33
C GLY A 207 14.50 0.35 2.57
N ILE A 208 15.31 0.51 1.51
CA ILE A 208 16.78 0.47 1.59
C ILE A 208 17.32 1.57 2.51
N THR A 209 16.86 2.81 2.32
CA THR A 209 17.35 3.96 3.11
C THR A 209 16.95 3.84 4.58
N CYS A 210 15.74 3.38 4.88
CA CYS A 210 15.31 3.13 6.25
C CYS A 210 16.09 1.99 6.91
N PHE A 211 16.29 0.85 6.22
CA PHE A 211 17.11 -0.24 6.77
C PHE A 211 18.56 0.18 7.00
N TYR A 212 19.15 0.92 6.06
CA TYR A 212 20.48 1.49 6.22
C TYR A 212 20.54 2.43 7.43
N ALA A 213 19.56 3.34 7.59
CA ALA A 213 19.50 4.25 8.73
C ALA A 213 19.41 3.51 10.07
N VAL A 214 18.58 2.45 10.15
CA VAL A 214 18.46 1.60 11.33
C VAL A 214 19.78 0.87 11.62
N ALA A 215 20.45 0.32 10.60
CA ALA A 215 21.67 -0.44 10.79
C ALA A 215 22.90 0.44 11.10
N ALA A 216 23.09 1.54 10.37
CA ALA A 216 24.27 2.40 10.45
C ALA A 216 24.17 3.48 11.53
N HIS A 217 22.95 3.91 11.88
CA HIS A 217 22.73 5.10 12.70
C HIS A 217 21.87 4.83 13.96
N ASN A 218 21.72 3.57 14.39
CA ASN A 218 20.95 3.22 15.59
C ASN A 218 21.34 4.00 16.85
N SER A 219 22.62 4.33 17.02
CA SER A 219 23.15 5.04 18.19
C SER A 219 23.08 6.56 18.07
N LYS A 220 22.93 7.09 16.85
CA LYS A 220 22.88 8.53 16.56
C LYS A 220 21.45 9.05 16.41
N LEU A 221 20.51 8.18 16.04
CA LEU A 221 19.11 8.55 15.88
C LEU A 221 18.40 8.65 17.24
N SER A 222 17.48 9.60 17.35
CA SER A 222 16.56 9.63 18.47
C SER A 222 15.64 8.40 18.44
N VAL A 223 15.19 7.94 19.61
CA VAL A 223 14.31 6.76 19.72
C VAL A 223 13.07 6.86 18.82
N PRO A 224 12.35 8.00 18.75
CA PRO A 224 11.21 8.14 17.84
C PRO A 224 11.60 8.04 16.36
N ALA A 225 12.72 8.66 15.96
CA ALA A 225 13.20 8.59 14.58
C ALA A 225 13.62 7.16 14.19
N LEU A 226 14.30 6.44 15.10
CA LEU A 226 14.65 5.04 14.92
C LEU A 226 13.40 4.18 14.76
N MET A 227 12.38 4.38 15.59
CA MET A 227 11.11 3.65 15.49
C MET A 227 10.37 3.93 14.18
N ILE A 228 10.34 5.19 13.71
CA ILE A 228 9.78 5.54 12.40
C ILE A 228 10.53 4.80 11.29
N ALA A 229 11.87 4.82 11.32
CA ALA A 229 12.69 4.14 10.33
C ALA A 229 12.47 2.62 10.34
N VAL A 230 12.35 1.98 11.51
CA VAL A 230 12.03 0.55 11.63
C VAL A 230 10.66 0.25 11.03
N VAL A 231 9.62 1.03 11.40
CA VAL A 231 8.26 0.82 10.89
C VAL A 231 8.23 1.01 9.37
N LEU A 232 8.79 2.11 8.85
CA LEU A 232 8.86 2.35 7.40
C LEU A 232 9.67 1.29 6.65
N ALA A 233 10.79 0.82 7.22
CA ALA A 233 11.58 -0.25 6.61
C ALA A 233 10.76 -1.55 6.52
N VAL A 234 10.10 -1.94 7.61
CA VAL A 234 9.24 -3.12 7.63
C VAL A 234 8.07 -2.92 6.65
N ASP A 235 7.41 -1.78 6.66
CA ASP A 235 6.22 -1.54 5.84
C ASP A 235 6.56 -1.49 4.35
N CYS A 236 7.52 -0.66 3.97
CA CYS A 236 7.91 -0.48 2.57
C CYS A 236 8.51 -1.75 1.98
N THR A 237 9.20 -2.56 2.78
CA THR A 237 9.85 -3.77 2.25
C THR A 237 8.95 -4.99 2.39
N PHE A 238 8.34 -5.20 3.56
CA PHE A 238 7.49 -6.37 3.82
C PHE A 238 6.09 -6.20 3.23
N ALA A 239 5.40 -5.10 3.50
CA ALA A 239 4.02 -4.92 3.03
C ALA A 239 4.01 -4.84 1.49
N THR A 240 4.89 -4.02 0.90
CA THR A 240 5.00 -3.93 -0.56
C THR A 240 5.39 -5.26 -1.17
N SER A 241 6.44 -5.92 -0.66
CA SER A 241 6.92 -7.14 -1.33
C SER A 241 5.94 -8.29 -1.14
N PHE A 242 5.48 -8.54 0.08
CA PHE A 242 4.71 -9.75 0.38
C PHE A 242 3.19 -9.57 0.23
N VAL A 243 2.62 -8.37 0.26
CA VAL A 243 1.16 -8.19 0.11
C VAL A 243 0.79 -7.91 -1.33
N ILE A 244 1.55 -7.06 -2.04
CA ILE A 244 1.27 -6.67 -3.43
C ILE A 244 1.68 -7.80 -4.38
N TYR A 245 2.96 -8.18 -4.38
CA TYR A 245 3.45 -9.12 -5.37
C TYR A 245 2.94 -10.53 -5.15
N LYS A 246 2.75 -10.94 -3.90
CA LYS A 246 2.11 -12.23 -3.60
C LYS A 246 0.70 -12.30 -4.17
N ALA A 247 -0.11 -11.25 -4.03
CA ALA A 247 -1.45 -11.24 -4.61
C ALA A 247 -1.42 -11.39 -6.15
N GLY A 248 -0.47 -10.72 -6.80
CA GLY A 248 -0.23 -10.87 -8.25
C GLY A 248 0.18 -12.29 -8.64
N ALA A 249 1.11 -12.88 -7.90
CA ALA A 249 1.60 -14.24 -8.12
C ALA A 249 0.51 -15.30 -7.86
N ASP A 250 -0.29 -15.14 -6.81
CA ASP A 250 -1.40 -16.02 -6.47
C ASP A 250 -2.49 -15.95 -7.53
N LEU A 251 -2.79 -14.77 -8.09
CA LEU A 251 -3.70 -14.61 -9.22
C LEU A 251 -3.19 -15.35 -10.46
N TYR A 252 -1.89 -15.24 -10.76
CA TYR A 252 -1.28 -15.96 -11.87
C TYR A 252 -1.42 -17.47 -11.68
N GLN A 253 -1.03 -17.99 -10.52
CA GLN A 253 -1.12 -19.42 -10.22
C GLN A 253 -2.58 -19.92 -10.25
N LEU A 254 -3.51 -19.18 -9.64
CA LEU A 254 -4.93 -19.52 -9.64
C LEU A 254 -5.48 -19.59 -11.07
N SER A 255 -5.14 -18.64 -11.93
CA SER A 255 -5.62 -18.61 -13.30
C SER A 255 -5.06 -19.75 -14.15
N ARG A 256 -3.82 -20.17 -13.87
CA ARG A 256 -3.20 -21.36 -14.47
C ARG A 256 -3.90 -22.63 -14.00
N ASP A 257 -4.16 -22.77 -12.70
CA ASP A 257 -4.83 -23.93 -12.11
C ASP A 257 -6.25 -24.11 -12.69
N VAL A 258 -7.01 -23.02 -12.85
CA VAL A 258 -8.35 -23.05 -13.47
C VAL A 258 -8.26 -23.56 -14.92
N MET A 259 -7.34 -23.02 -15.71
CA MET A 259 -7.16 -23.39 -17.12
C MET A 259 -6.68 -24.83 -17.31
N GLN A 260 -5.83 -25.32 -16.39
CA GLN A 260 -5.37 -26.71 -16.35
C GLN A 260 -6.50 -27.65 -15.92
N GLY A 261 -7.27 -27.29 -14.87
CA GLY A 261 -8.42 -28.05 -14.40
C GLY A 261 -9.52 -28.23 -15.45
N TRP A 262 -9.58 -27.34 -16.45
CA TRP A 262 -10.48 -27.49 -17.60
C TRP A 262 -9.94 -28.39 -18.72
N ARG A 263 -8.63 -28.69 -18.77
CA ARG A 263 -8.01 -29.43 -19.89
C ARG A 263 -8.42 -30.92 -19.95
N GLY A 264 -8.79 -31.52 -18.82
CA GLY A 264 -9.10 -32.95 -18.72
C GLY A 264 -10.58 -33.30 -18.51
N ARG A 265 -11.50 -32.32 -18.49
CA ARG A 265 -12.92 -32.60 -18.26
C ARG A 265 -13.63 -33.08 -19.53
N GLU A 266 -14.44 -34.13 -19.41
CA GLU A 266 -15.19 -34.73 -20.53
C GLU A 266 -16.03 -33.71 -21.32
N ALA A 267 -16.68 -32.75 -20.63
CA ALA A 267 -17.46 -31.71 -21.27
C ALA A 267 -16.64 -30.85 -22.25
N MET A 268 -15.36 -30.63 -21.96
CA MET A 268 -14.41 -29.91 -22.83
C MET A 268 -13.90 -30.77 -24.00
N LEU A 269 -13.81 -32.09 -23.81
CA LEU A 269 -13.47 -33.03 -24.87
C LEU A 269 -14.63 -33.21 -25.84
N ARG A 270 -15.88 -33.31 -25.36
CA ARG A 270 -17.06 -33.53 -26.21
C ARG A 270 -17.49 -32.28 -26.99
N ASN A 271 -17.36 -31.09 -26.39
CA ASN A 271 -17.90 -29.86 -26.98
C ASN A 271 -16.82 -29.00 -27.68
N ARG A 272 -16.81 -29.01 -29.02
CA ARG A 272 -15.90 -28.20 -29.87
C ARG A 272 -16.01 -26.69 -29.60
N TYR A 273 -17.20 -26.20 -29.29
CA TYR A 273 -17.43 -24.77 -29.03
C TYR A 273 -16.76 -24.32 -27.72
N LEU A 274 -16.94 -25.07 -26.63
CA LEU A 274 -16.26 -24.79 -25.36
C LEU A 274 -14.74 -24.83 -25.51
N ARG A 275 -14.22 -25.77 -26.31
CA ARG A 275 -12.79 -25.88 -26.60
C ARG A 275 -12.25 -24.64 -27.30
N ARG A 276 -12.97 -24.11 -28.30
CA ARG A 276 -12.62 -22.86 -28.98
C ARG A 276 -12.68 -21.67 -28.04
N MET A 277 -13.70 -21.57 -27.19
CA MET A 277 -13.77 -20.49 -26.19
C MET A 277 -12.61 -20.57 -25.20
N LYS A 278 -12.28 -21.75 -24.69
CA LYS A 278 -11.14 -21.96 -23.78
C LYS A 278 -9.81 -21.58 -24.43
N ALA A 279 -9.65 -21.87 -25.73
CA ALA A 279 -8.47 -21.45 -26.49
C ALA A 279 -8.34 -19.91 -26.61
N SER A 280 -9.44 -19.17 -26.50
CA SER A 280 -9.41 -17.69 -26.45
C SER A 280 -9.07 -17.12 -25.07
N CYS A 281 -9.06 -17.96 -24.02
CA CYS A 281 -8.71 -17.55 -22.67
C CYS A 281 -7.19 -17.69 -22.46
N ASN A 282 -6.58 -16.60 -22.01
CA ASN A 282 -5.17 -16.52 -21.66
C ASN A 282 -5.03 -16.50 -20.14
N VAL A 283 -3.95 -17.10 -19.63
CA VAL A 283 -3.58 -17.04 -18.21
C VAL A 283 -3.47 -15.59 -17.77
N LEU A 284 -4.09 -15.25 -16.65
CA LEU A 284 -4.11 -13.89 -16.12
C LEU A 284 -2.73 -13.56 -15.55
N LYS A 285 -2.15 -12.44 -15.97
CA LYS A 285 -0.83 -11.97 -15.53
C LYS A 285 -0.92 -10.50 -15.16
N ILE A 286 -0.37 -10.13 -14.00
CA ILE A 286 -0.16 -8.73 -13.65
C ILE A 286 1.17 -8.28 -14.23
N ARG A 287 1.14 -7.34 -15.16
CA ARG A 287 2.33 -6.89 -15.91
C ARG A 287 3.05 -5.78 -15.16
N ILE A 288 4.39 -5.79 -15.25
CA ILE A 288 5.26 -4.75 -14.71
C ILE A 288 5.80 -3.94 -15.88
N GLY A 289 5.29 -2.71 -16.02
CA GLY A 289 5.68 -1.80 -17.12
C GLY A 289 5.39 -2.35 -18.52
N ASN A 290 6.07 -1.80 -19.52
CA ASN A 290 5.85 -2.12 -20.94
C ASN A 290 6.71 -3.28 -21.47
N SER A 291 7.66 -3.79 -20.69
CA SER A 291 8.65 -4.79 -21.13
C SER A 291 8.10 -6.21 -21.28
N GLY A 292 6.82 -6.44 -20.96
CA GLY A 292 6.22 -7.78 -20.95
C GLY A 292 6.55 -8.60 -19.70
N ASN A 293 7.33 -8.05 -18.77
CA ASN A 293 7.57 -8.64 -17.46
C ASN A 293 6.26 -8.75 -16.68
N PHE A 294 6.16 -9.75 -15.81
CA PHE A 294 4.99 -9.96 -14.97
C PHE A 294 5.40 -10.44 -13.59
N VAL A 295 4.50 -10.27 -12.63
CA VAL A 295 4.73 -10.67 -11.24
C VAL A 295 4.65 -12.18 -11.11
N GLU A 296 5.77 -12.82 -10.77
CA GLU A 296 5.89 -14.24 -10.49
C GLU A 296 6.02 -14.49 -8.97
N LYS A 297 5.89 -15.76 -8.56
CA LYS A 297 6.01 -16.15 -7.14
C LYS A 297 7.39 -15.83 -6.55
N THR A 298 8.42 -15.76 -7.37
CA THR A 298 9.80 -15.43 -7.00
C THR A 298 10.09 -13.93 -6.99
N THR A 299 9.29 -13.10 -7.68
CA THR A 299 9.48 -11.65 -7.76
C THR A 299 9.60 -10.96 -6.39
N PRO A 300 8.75 -11.23 -5.38
CA PRO A 300 8.91 -10.64 -4.05
C PRO A 300 10.28 -10.92 -3.42
N LEU A 301 10.76 -12.16 -3.58
CA LEU A 301 12.02 -12.60 -2.99
C LEU A 301 13.22 -11.93 -3.66
N ILE A 302 13.18 -11.79 -4.99
CA ILE A 302 14.21 -11.10 -5.77
C ILE A 302 14.31 -9.63 -5.36
N ILE A 303 13.17 -8.94 -5.22
CA ILE A 303 13.14 -7.53 -4.80
C ILE A 303 13.67 -7.37 -3.38
N PHE A 304 13.26 -8.25 -2.46
CA PHE A 304 13.77 -8.23 -1.09
C PHE A 304 15.29 -8.47 -1.03
N GLN A 305 15.79 -9.47 -1.77
CA GLN A 305 17.22 -9.75 -1.86
C GLN A 305 17.98 -8.54 -2.40
N PHE A 306 17.50 -7.93 -3.48
CA PHE A 306 18.07 -6.71 -4.04
C PHE A 306 18.15 -5.60 -2.99
N SER A 307 17.06 -5.34 -2.23
CA SER A 307 17.08 -4.34 -1.16
C SER A 307 18.15 -4.63 -0.11
N MET A 308 18.27 -5.87 0.34
CA MET A 308 19.26 -6.25 1.35
C MET A 308 20.70 -6.15 0.84
N GLU A 309 20.96 -6.48 -0.43
CA GLU A 309 22.26 -6.31 -1.07
C GLU A 309 22.66 -4.83 -1.17
N GLN A 310 21.70 -3.93 -1.46
CA GLN A 310 21.95 -2.48 -1.46
C GLN A 310 22.24 -1.96 -0.04
N VAL A 311 21.51 -2.42 0.97
CA VAL A 311 21.77 -2.07 2.38
C VAL A 311 23.18 -2.51 2.79
N ALA A 312 23.56 -3.75 2.49
CA ALA A 312 24.90 -4.26 2.79
C ALA A 312 25.99 -3.44 2.09
N SER A 313 25.77 -3.07 0.82
CA SER A 313 26.70 -2.24 0.06
C SER A 313 26.88 -0.86 0.69
N LEU A 314 25.79 -0.19 1.11
CA LEU A 314 25.84 1.10 1.80
C LEU A 314 26.57 1.00 3.16
N LEU A 315 26.35 -0.08 3.91
CA LEU A 315 27.05 -0.32 5.18
C LEU A 315 28.55 -0.49 4.98
N LEU A 316 28.98 -1.26 3.97
CA LEU A 316 30.40 -1.45 3.65
C LEU A 316 31.08 -0.12 3.25
N ILE A 317 30.38 0.74 2.50
CA ILE A 317 30.88 2.07 2.12
C ILE A 317 31.00 2.97 3.37
N SER A 318 30.05 2.90 4.29
CA SER A 318 30.02 3.73 5.50
C SER A 318 31.18 3.41 6.46
N VAL A 319 31.47 2.12 6.68
CA VAL A 319 32.57 1.67 7.56
C VAL A 319 33.95 2.10 7.04
N LYS A 320 34.13 2.20 5.72
CA LYS A 320 35.41 2.61 5.13
C LYS A 320 35.79 4.07 5.47
N ASN A 321 34.83 4.90 5.84
CA ASN A 321 35.03 6.33 6.08
C ASN A 321 35.16 6.70 7.57
N THR A 322 35.06 5.72 8.48
CA THR A 322 35.31 5.88 9.93
C THR A 322 36.65 5.29 10.31
#